data_AF-A0A9D2SGY0-F1
#
_entry.id   AF-A0A9D2SGY0-F1
#
_cell.length_a   1.000
_cell.length_b   1.000
_cell.length_c   1.000
_cell.angle_alpha   90.00
_cell.angle_beta   90.00
_cell.angle_gamma   90.00
#
_symmetry.space_group_name_H-M   'P 1'
#
loop_
_entity.id
_entity.type
_entity.pdbx_description
1 polymer ?
#
loop_
_entity_poly.entity_id
_entity_poly.type
_entity_poly.pdbx_seq_one_letter_code
_entity_poly.pdbx_strand_id
1 'polypeptide(L)'
;MARKNRGANIRRRHRRRANRAYKDRLFIKIFERREDLLSLYNAVNGSDYQNPDELEITTLDNAIYMRMKNDISFLIDGYMSLYEHQSTFNPNMEKCPKLYEYSYLVAKIRENQSNGKTLEGAIEAALEDCLAQGYLTELLTTYRWEVTGMLLYEYDERKHLKNTYEEGMRTGQYKGRQQKAYQAARNLYRRGFSIKDIAGILEEDEKIVAAWFKKWETKKGS
;
A
#
# COMPACT_ATOMS: atom_id res chain seq x y z
N MET A 1 16.52 30.38 1.90
CA MET A 1 15.79 29.80 3.06
C MET A 1 15.33 28.38 2.74
N ALA A 2 15.86 27.35 3.40
CA ALA A 2 15.55 25.94 3.10
C ALA A 2 15.32 25.10 4.39
N ARG A 3 14.26 25.41 5.15
CA ARG A 3 13.91 24.75 6.43
C ARG A 3 12.40 24.48 6.57
N LYS A 4 11.80 23.69 5.66
CA LYS A 4 10.42 23.13 5.87
C LYS A 4 10.21 21.64 5.49
N ASN A 5 11.05 21.02 4.66
CA ASN A 5 10.81 19.63 4.20
C ASN A 5 11.29 18.48 5.13
N ARG A 6 12.13 18.73 6.14
CA ARG A 6 12.70 17.64 6.96
C ARG A 6 11.67 16.97 7.89
N GLY A 7 10.82 17.75 8.57
CA GLY A 7 9.83 17.22 9.52
C GLY A 7 8.76 16.33 8.87
N ALA A 8 8.32 16.67 7.65
CA ALA A 8 7.36 15.85 6.90
C ALA A 8 7.93 14.48 6.51
N ASN A 9 9.21 14.41 6.12
CA ASN A 9 9.87 13.15 5.77
C ASN A 9 10.14 12.26 7.00
N ILE A 10 10.47 12.86 8.16
CA ILE A 10 10.65 12.10 9.41
C ILE A 10 9.30 11.52 9.88
N ARG A 11 8.22 12.31 9.90
CA ARG A 11 6.87 11.83 10.22
C ARG A 11 6.39 10.75 9.24
N ARG A 12 6.66 10.88 7.94
CA ARG A 12 6.38 9.84 6.92
C ARG A 12 7.16 8.54 7.16
N ARG A 13 8.44 8.61 7.54
CA ARG A 13 9.25 7.43 7.89
C ARG A 13 8.75 6.74 9.16
N HIS A 14 8.44 7.50 10.21
CA HIS A 14 7.95 6.92 11.47
C HIS A 14 6.58 6.23 11.29
N ARG A 15 5.65 6.84 10.55
CA ARG A 15 4.33 6.25 10.28
C ARG A 15 4.42 5.01 9.37
N ARG A 16 5.33 5.00 8.38
CA ARG A 16 5.63 3.79 7.59
C ARG A 16 6.21 2.65 8.44
N ARG A 17 7.03 2.93 9.46
CA ARG A 17 7.54 1.92 10.40
C ARG A 17 6.42 1.33 11.26
N ALA A 18 5.55 2.17 11.83
CA ALA A 18 4.39 1.69 12.60
C ALA A 18 3.44 0.83 11.75
N ASN A 19 3.16 1.23 10.50
CA ASN A 19 2.25 0.52 9.60
C ASN A 19 2.73 -0.87 9.16
N ARG A 20 4.04 -1.15 9.12
CA ARG A 20 4.56 -2.49 8.80
C ARG A 20 4.38 -3.43 9.99
N ALA A 21 4.83 -3.00 11.17
CA ALA A 21 4.90 -3.77 12.42
C ALA A 21 3.59 -4.38 12.97
N TYR A 22 2.42 -4.14 12.35
CA TYR A 22 1.13 -4.75 12.71
C TYR A 22 0.50 -5.61 11.61
N LYS A 23 0.78 -5.34 10.32
CA LYS A 23 0.28 -6.16 9.19
C LYS A 23 1.05 -7.47 9.11
N ASP A 24 2.35 -7.36 9.33
CA ASP A 24 3.26 -8.49 9.43
C ASP A 24 2.77 -9.45 10.55
N ARG A 25 2.16 -8.96 11.63
CA ARG A 25 1.74 -9.78 12.77
C ARG A 25 0.67 -10.82 12.44
N LEU A 26 -0.41 -10.48 11.72
CA LEU A 26 -1.46 -11.47 11.46
C LEU A 26 -0.94 -12.59 10.54
N PHE A 27 -0.19 -12.23 9.50
CA PHE A 27 0.42 -13.20 8.60
C PHE A 27 1.49 -14.04 9.31
N ILE A 28 2.39 -13.42 10.08
CA ILE A 28 3.38 -14.13 10.91
C ILE A 28 2.70 -15.03 11.93
N LYS A 29 1.55 -14.63 12.51
CA LYS A 29 0.81 -15.45 13.49
C LYS A 29 0.12 -16.65 12.84
N ILE A 30 -0.31 -16.53 11.59
CA ILE A 30 -0.84 -17.66 10.79
C ILE A 30 0.29 -18.65 10.42
N PHE A 31 1.49 -18.14 10.11
CA PHE A 31 2.66 -18.93 9.72
C PHE A 31 3.72 -19.01 10.82
N GLU A 32 3.29 -19.01 12.10
CA GLU A 32 4.19 -19.06 13.27
C GLU A 32 4.79 -20.46 13.46
N ARG A 33 4.08 -21.49 13.00
CA ARG A 33 4.50 -22.89 13.00
C ARG A 33 5.39 -23.18 11.81
N ARG A 34 6.48 -23.94 12.02
CA ARG A 34 7.44 -24.26 10.94
C ARG A 34 6.79 -25.13 9.86
N GLU A 35 5.85 -25.99 10.22
CA GLU A 35 5.06 -26.80 9.28
C GLU A 35 4.25 -25.96 8.29
N ASP A 36 3.51 -24.96 8.79
CA ASP A 36 2.72 -24.06 7.93
C ASP A 36 3.62 -23.20 7.05
N LEU A 37 4.76 -22.75 7.60
CA LEU A 37 5.75 -21.96 6.87
C LEU A 37 6.49 -22.78 5.80
N LEU A 38 6.73 -24.08 6.05
CA LEU A 38 7.26 -25.03 5.05
C LEU A 38 6.23 -25.30 3.93
N SER A 39 4.95 -25.45 4.28
CA SER A 39 3.86 -25.54 3.28
C SER A 39 3.82 -24.30 2.38
N LEU A 40 3.97 -23.10 2.95
CA LEU A 40 4.08 -21.86 2.18
C LEU A 40 5.31 -21.85 1.26
N TYR A 41 6.47 -22.28 1.77
CA TYR A 41 7.70 -22.39 0.97
C TYR A 41 7.55 -23.36 -0.20
N ASN A 42 6.97 -24.54 0.03
CA ASN A 42 6.68 -25.53 -1.01
C ASN A 42 5.69 -25.02 -2.06
N ALA A 43 4.61 -24.37 -1.62
CA ALA A 43 3.63 -23.79 -2.52
C ALA A 43 4.22 -22.70 -3.42
N VAL A 44 5.10 -21.84 -2.90
CA VAL A 44 5.74 -20.75 -3.65
C VAL A 44 6.83 -21.24 -4.60
N ASN A 45 7.66 -22.22 -4.19
CA ASN A 45 8.78 -22.70 -5.01
C ASN A 45 8.42 -23.90 -5.92
N GLY A 46 7.25 -24.51 -5.73
CA GLY A 46 6.89 -25.75 -6.41
C GLY A 46 7.66 -26.99 -5.92
N SER A 47 8.29 -26.89 -4.74
CA SER A 47 9.04 -27.96 -4.08
C SER A 47 8.14 -28.83 -3.18
N ASP A 48 8.71 -29.91 -2.63
CA ASP A 48 8.01 -30.88 -1.78
C ASP A 48 8.88 -31.30 -0.57
N TYR A 49 9.49 -30.31 0.10
CA TYR A 49 10.30 -30.54 1.30
C TYR A 49 9.42 -30.98 2.47
N GLN A 50 9.81 -32.04 3.18
CA GLN A 50 9.02 -32.64 4.27
C GLN A 50 9.56 -32.34 5.68
N ASN A 51 10.74 -31.72 5.80
CA ASN A 51 11.41 -31.47 7.08
C ASN A 51 11.39 -29.98 7.45
N PRO A 52 10.56 -29.54 8.42
CA PRO A 52 10.50 -28.13 8.83
C PRO A 52 11.77 -27.63 9.53
N ASP A 53 12.60 -28.54 10.07
CA ASP A 53 13.81 -28.14 10.79
C ASP A 53 14.94 -27.65 9.88
N GLU A 54 14.93 -28.06 8.61
CA GLU A 54 15.85 -27.59 7.56
C GLU A 54 15.49 -26.21 7.00
N LEU A 55 14.34 -25.65 7.39
CA LEU A 55 13.91 -24.31 7.00
C LEU A 55 14.65 -23.24 7.82
N GLU A 56 15.66 -22.61 7.22
CA GLU A 56 16.36 -21.46 7.77
C GLU A 56 15.52 -20.19 7.55
N ILE A 57 15.09 -19.57 8.66
CA ILE A 57 14.33 -18.31 8.68
C ILE A 57 15.29 -17.19 9.09
N THR A 58 15.49 -16.20 8.23
CA THR A 58 16.21 -14.96 8.57
C THR A 58 15.25 -13.78 8.52
N THR A 59 14.89 -13.23 9.67
CA THR A 59 14.06 -12.03 9.78
C THR A 59 14.93 -10.78 9.66
N LEU A 60 14.80 -10.08 8.53
CA LEU A 60 15.55 -8.87 8.21
C LEU A 60 14.56 -7.73 7.93
N ASP A 61 14.49 -6.76 8.84
CA ASP A 61 13.82 -5.46 8.70
C ASP A 61 12.51 -5.46 7.85
N ASN A 62 11.50 -6.20 8.33
CA ASN A 62 10.15 -6.37 7.74
C ASN A 62 10.09 -7.22 6.46
N ALA A 63 11.01 -8.18 6.32
CA ALA A 63 10.95 -9.23 5.30
C ALA A 63 11.28 -10.59 5.94
N ILE A 64 10.50 -11.62 5.57
CA ILE A 64 10.80 -13.01 5.95
C ILE A 64 11.68 -13.58 4.84
N TYR A 65 12.97 -13.72 5.09
CA TYR A 65 13.83 -14.50 4.22
C TYR A 65 13.71 -15.95 4.65
N MET A 66 13.37 -16.81 3.70
CA MET A 66 13.26 -18.25 3.91
C MET A 66 14.20 -18.98 2.97
N ARG A 67 14.82 -20.01 3.51
CA ARG A 67 15.80 -20.85 2.83
C ARG A 67 15.59 -22.28 3.29
N MET A 68 15.66 -23.25 2.38
CA MET A 68 16.00 -24.62 2.77
C MET A 68 17.51 -24.77 2.83
N LYS A 69 18.02 -25.48 3.85
CA LYS A 69 19.46 -25.65 4.07
C LYS A 69 20.21 -26.08 2.79
N ASN A 70 21.26 -25.34 2.44
CA ASN A 70 22.05 -25.46 1.19
C ASN A 70 21.36 -25.00 -0.12
N ASP A 71 20.14 -24.48 -0.08
CA ASP A 71 19.40 -24.05 -1.26
C ASP A 71 19.41 -22.51 -1.47
N ILE A 72 18.90 -22.05 -2.61
CA ILE A 72 18.80 -20.64 -2.97
C ILE A 72 17.80 -19.92 -2.03
N SER A 73 18.28 -18.88 -1.36
CA SER A 73 17.44 -18.05 -0.47
C SER A 73 16.48 -17.19 -1.29
N PHE A 74 15.20 -17.15 -0.93
CA PHE A 74 14.23 -16.21 -1.47
C PHE A 74 13.94 -15.07 -0.48
N LEU A 75 13.63 -13.90 -1.04
CA LEU A 75 13.36 -12.64 -0.34
C LEU A 75 11.86 -12.35 -0.41
N ILE A 76 11.15 -12.43 0.72
CA ILE A 76 9.78 -11.89 0.85
C ILE A 76 9.88 -10.46 1.40
N ASP A 77 10.56 -9.56 0.68
CA ASP A 77 10.61 -8.11 0.97
C ASP A 77 9.70 -7.32 0.04
N GLY A 78 8.45 -7.13 0.46
CA GLY A 78 7.45 -6.32 -0.25
C GLY A 78 6.63 -7.05 -1.32
N TYR A 79 6.85 -8.36 -1.46
CA TYR A 79 6.11 -9.27 -2.34
C TYR A 79 5.35 -10.31 -1.47
N MET A 80 4.18 -10.89 -1.76
CA MET A 80 3.26 -10.73 -2.91
C MET A 80 3.17 -9.29 -3.42
N SER A 81 3.46 -9.09 -4.70
CA SER A 81 3.48 -7.75 -5.28
C SER A 81 2.04 -7.30 -5.46
N LEU A 82 1.58 -6.47 -4.51
CA LEU A 82 0.15 -6.17 -4.35
C LEU A 82 -0.64 -7.46 -4.04
N TYR A 83 -1.91 -7.40 -3.66
CA TYR A 83 -2.98 -7.60 -4.64
C TYR A 83 -2.48 -7.98 -6.05
N GLU A 84 -2.41 -9.28 -6.38
CA GLU A 84 -3.12 -9.61 -7.61
C GLU A 84 -4.58 -9.20 -7.38
N HIS A 85 -5.09 -8.37 -8.29
CA HIS A 85 -6.21 -7.48 -8.01
C HIS A 85 -7.51 -8.30 -7.99
N GLN A 86 -8.28 -8.21 -6.89
CA GLN A 86 -9.29 -9.20 -6.47
C GLN A 86 -8.60 -10.50 -5.98
N SER A 87 -8.88 -11.05 -4.79
CA SER A 87 -9.96 -12.03 -4.56
C SER A 87 -10.05 -13.18 -5.58
N THR A 88 -8.96 -13.43 -6.32
CA THR A 88 -8.85 -14.47 -7.35
C THR A 88 -7.97 -15.60 -6.82
N PHE A 89 -8.45 -16.82 -6.96
CA PHE A 89 -7.76 -18.05 -6.60
C PHE A 89 -6.43 -18.17 -7.37
N ASN A 90 -5.34 -18.58 -6.69
CA ASN A 90 -4.04 -18.82 -7.33
C ASN A 90 -3.56 -20.26 -7.08
N PRO A 91 -2.67 -20.82 -7.93
CA PRO A 91 -2.21 -22.21 -7.81
C PRO A 91 -1.51 -22.55 -6.48
N ASN A 92 -1.02 -21.55 -5.76
CA ASN A 92 -0.33 -21.74 -4.49
C ASN A 92 -1.34 -21.99 -3.34
N MET A 93 -2.62 -21.60 -3.51
CA MET A 93 -3.69 -21.89 -2.55
C MET A 93 -4.04 -23.39 -2.50
N GLU A 94 -3.94 -24.12 -3.62
CA GLU A 94 -4.13 -25.58 -3.66
C GLU A 94 -3.05 -26.31 -2.85
N LYS A 95 -1.84 -25.75 -2.78
CA LYS A 95 -0.67 -26.34 -2.13
C LYS A 95 -0.44 -25.85 -0.69
N CYS A 96 -1.19 -24.84 -0.23
CA CYS A 96 -1.06 -24.26 1.10
C CYS A 96 -2.43 -23.94 1.72
N PRO A 97 -2.98 -24.85 2.55
CA PRO A 97 -4.29 -24.66 3.19
C PRO A 97 -4.38 -23.36 3.99
N LYS A 98 -3.34 -22.97 4.75
CA LYS A 98 -3.34 -21.72 5.51
C LYS A 98 -3.38 -20.46 4.63
N LEU A 99 -2.77 -20.51 3.44
CA LEU A 99 -2.87 -19.42 2.47
C LEU A 99 -4.29 -19.30 1.90
N TYR A 100 -4.97 -20.43 1.66
CA TYR A 100 -6.38 -20.46 1.28
C TYR A 100 -7.29 -19.92 2.40
N GLU A 101 -7.15 -20.43 3.64
CA GLU A 101 -7.92 -19.99 4.82
C GLU A 101 -7.82 -18.46 5.04
N TYR A 102 -6.61 -17.91 4.97
CA TYR A 102 -6.37 -16.46 5.05
C TYR A 102 -7.02 -15.69 3.88
N SER A 103 -6.92 -16.23 2.66
CA SER A 103 -7.48 -15.60 1.46
C SER A 103 -9.01 -15.57 1.50
N TYR A 104 -9.64 -16.62 2.04
CA TYR A 104 -11.08 -16.70 2.28
C TYR A 104 -11.53 -15.60 3.27
N LEU A 105 -10.85 -15.46 4.41
CA LEU A 105 -11.12 -14.37 5.39
C LEU A 105 -11.11 -12.99 4.71
N VAL A 106 -10.05 -12.69 3.96
CA VAL A 106 -9.90 -11.40 3.26
C VAL A 106 -10.96 -11.19 2.18
N ALA A 107 -11.35 -12.24 1.45
CA ALA A 107 -12.42 -12.17 0.47
C ALA A 107 -13.78 -11.89 1.14
N LYS A 108 -14.09 -12.58 2.25
CA LYS A 108 -15.36 -12.44 2.96
C LYS A 108 -15.51 -11.06 3.63
N ILE A 109 -14.44 -10.47 4.16
CA ILE A 109 -14.44 -9.08 4.63
C ILE A 109 -14.85 -8.13 3.49
N ARG A 110 -14.27 -8.28 2.29
CA ARG A 110 -14.58 -7.43 1.13
C ARG A 110 -16.03 -7.59 0.68
N GLU A 111 -16.52 -8.82 0.59
CA GLU A 111 -17.92 -9.12 0.24
C GLU A 111 -18.89 -8.45 1.22
N ASN A 112 -18.63 -8.62 2.51
CA ASN A 112 -19.40 -7.98 3.59
C ASN A 112 -19.39 -6.44 3.49
N GLN A 113 -18.25 -5.83 3.14
CA GLN A 113 -18.16 -4.38 2.90
C GLN A 113 -18.91 -3.93 1.64
N SER A 114 -18.86 -4.69 0.53
CA SER A 114 -19.67 -4.39 -0.66
C SER A 114 -21.17 -4.55 -0.42
N ASN A 115 -21.56 -5.42 0.51
CA ASN A 115 -22.93 -5.57 1.00
C ASN A 115 -23.35 -4.48 2.01
N GLY A 116 -22.53 -3.45 2.22
CA GLY A 116 -22.87 -2.26 3.01
C GLY A 116 -22.63 -2.37 4.51
N LYS A 117 -22.00 -3.44 5.02
CA LYS A 117 -21.61 -3.52 6.44
C LYS A 117 -20.49 -2.51 6.75
N THR A 118 -20.44 -2.05 8.01
CA THR A 118 -19.28 -1.31 8.53
C THR A 118 -18.01 -2.16 8.48
N LEU A 119 -16.82 -1.56 8.61
CA LEU A 119 -15.57 -2.32 8.60
C LEU A 119 -15.54 -3.34 9.75
N GLU A 120 -15.95 -2.92 10.94
CA GLU A 120 -16.10 -3.74 12.15
C GLU A 120 -17.06 -4.91 11.92
N GLY A 121 -18.28 -4.62 11.44
CA GLY A 121 -19.30 -5.64 11.18
C GLY A 121 -18.96 -6.57 10.00
N ALA A 122 -18.11 -6.12 9.07
CA ALA A 122 -17.60 -6.93 7.98
C ALA A 122 -16.47 -7.86 8.43
N ILE A 123 -15.63 -7.41 9.37
CA ILE A 123 -14.58 -8.22 10.01
C ILE A 123 -15.23 -9.29 10.88
N GLU A 124 -16.07 -8.93 11.85
CA GLU A 124 -16.66 -9.92 12.78
C GLU A 124 -17.46 -11.01 12.05
N ALA A 125 -18.30 -10.64 11.08
CA ALA A 125 -19.03 -11.62 10.27
C ALA A 125 -18.09 -12.54 9.46
N ALA A 126 -16.99 -12.01 8.92
CA ALA A 126 -16.03 -12.82 8.19
C ALA A 126 -15.21 -13.77 9.11
N LEU A 127 -14.95 -13.37 10.36
CA LEU A 127 -14.31 -14.24 11.36
C LEU A 127 -15.26 -15.36 11.80
N GLU A 128 -16.56 -15.07 11.94
CA GLU A 128 -17.60 -16.07 12.20
C GLU A 128 -17.77 -17.05 11.04
N ASP A 129 -17.80 -16.56 9.80
CA ASP A 129 -17.81 -17.38 8.59
C ASP A 129 -16.56 -18.30 8.53
N CYS A 130 -15.38 -17.81 8.92
CA CYS A 130 -14.17 -18.64 8.98
C CYS A 130 -14.28 -19.75 10.03
N LEU A 131 -14.71 -19.41 11.25
CA LEU A 131 -14.93 -20.38 12.33
C LEU A 131 -15.95 -21.46 11.92
N ALA A 132 -17.04 -21.07 11.25
CA ALA A 132 -18.07 -21.99 10.77
C ALA A 132 -17.55 -22.96 9.68
N GLN A 133 -16.59 -22.54 8.86
CA GLN A 133 -15.93 -23.40 7.86
C GLN A 133 -14.74 -24.20 8.43
N GLY A 134 -14.40 -24.04 9.71
CA GLY A 134 -13.23 -24.66 10.33
C GLY A 134 -11.89 -23.96 10.04
N TYR A 135 -11.92 -22.80 9.39
CA TYR A 135 -10.74 -22.05 8.96
C TYR A 135 -10.18 -21.17 10.08
N LEU A 136 -8.84 -21.14 10.19
CA LEU A 136 -8.08 -20.39 11.19
C LEU A 136 -8.54 -20.65 12.65
N THR A 137 -9.21 -21.76 12.93
CA THR A 137 -9.94 -22.00 14.19
C THR A 137 -9.09 -21.82 15.44
N GLU A 138 -7.91 -22.43 15.52
CA GLU A 138 -6.96 -22.28 16.63
C GLU A 138 -6.57 -20.81 16.88
N LEU A 139 -6.31 -20.06 15.82
CA LEU A 139 -5.98 -18.63 15.86
C LEU A 139 -7.18 -17.78 16.29
N LEU A 140 -8.35 -18.02 15.69
CA LEU A 140 -9.56 -17.21 15.88
C LEU A 140 -10.29 -17.49 17.18
N THR A 141 -10.14 -18.67 17.78
CA THR A 141 -10.64 -18.97 19.13
C THR A 141 -9.76 -18.38 20.21
N THR A 142 -8.44 -18.40 20.01
CA THR A 142 -7.45 -17.98 21.02
C THR A 142 -7.19 -16.47 21.01
N TYR A 143 -7.16 -15.86 19.82
CA TYR A 143 -6.66 -14.49 19.61
C TYR A 143 -7.67 -13.57 18.88
N ARG A 144 -8.99 -13.80 19.05
CA ARG A 144 -10.03 -13.08 18.28
C ARG A 144 -9.88 -11.56 18.39
N TRP A 145 -9.64 -11.03 19.59
CA TRP A 145 -9.56 -9.59 19.80
C TRP A 145 -8.30 -8.98 19.17
N GLU A 146 -7.16 -9.69 19.22
CA GLU A 146 -5.94 -9.27 18.52
C GLU A 146 -6.17 -9.26 17.01
N VAL A 147 -6.79 -10.30 16.47
CA VAL A 147 -7.07 -10.44 15.03
C VAL A 147 -7.99 -9.31 14.55
N THR A 148 -9.11 -9.05 15.24
CA THR A 148 -10.00 -7.92 14.93
C THR A 148 -9.26 -6.58 15.00
N GLY A 149 -8.48 -6.34 16.06
CA GLY A 149 -7.71 -5.11 16.23
C GLY A 149 -6.64 -4.88 15.15
N MET A 150 -5.94 -5.95 14.74
CA MET A 150 -4.96 -5.91 13.66
C MET A 150 -5.62 -5.62 12.31
N LEU A 151 -6.77 -6.26 12.02
CA LEU A 151 -7.52 -6.07 10.77
C LEU A 151 -8.10 -4.65 10.65
N LEU A 152 -8.69 -4.11 11.72
CA LEU A 152 -9.21 -2.74 11.74
C LEU A 152 -8.12 -1.72 11.40
N TYR A 153 -6.99 -1.78 12.11
CA TYR A 153 -5.85 -0.90 11.90
C TYR A 153 -5.25 -1.03 10.49
N GLU A 154 -5.14 -2.26 9.96
CA GLU A 154 -4.67 -2.56 8.60
C GLU A 154 -5.51 -1.83 7.54
N TYR A 155 -6.84 -1.91 7.64
CA TYR A 155 -7.77 -1.37 6.64
C TYR A 155 -7.86 0.17 6.72
N ASP A 156 -7.87 0.75 7.91
CA ASP A 156 -7.88 2.21 8.08
C ASP A 156 -6.61 2.87 7.54
N GLU A 157 -5.43 2.33 7.82
CA GLU A 157 -4.18 2.87 7.26
C GLU A 157 -4.05 2.60 5.75
N ARG A 158 -4.69 1.56 5.18
CA ARG A 158 -4.82 1.42 3.71
C ARG A 158 -5.67 2.56 3.13
N LYS A 159 -6.81 2.88 3.73
CA LYS A 159 -7.70 3.98 3.32
C LYS A 159 -6.98 5.33 3.41
N HIS A 160 -6.27 5.59 4.50
CA HIS A 160 -5.48 6.81 4.69
C HIS A 160 -4.32 6.93 3.68
N LEU A 161 -3.60 5.84 3.41
CA LEU A 161 -2.49 5.84 2.45
C LEU A 161 -2.98 6.06 1.02
N LYS A 162 -4.10 5.44 0.62
CA LYS A 162 -4.70 5.63 -0.70
C LYS A 162 -5.10 7.09 -0.92
N ASN A 163 -5.87 7.67 0.02
CA ASN A 163 -6.30 9.07 -0.05
C ASN A 163 -5.10 10.03 -0.16
N THR A 164 -4.09 9.87 0.70
CA THR A 164 -2.90 10.76 0.69
C THR A 164 -1.99 10.57 -0.53
N TYR A 165 -2.00 9.39 -1.17
CA TYR A 165 -1.35 9.17 -2.45
C TYR A 165 -2.11 9.86 -3.58
N GLU A 166 -3.43 9.71 -3.67
CA GLU A 166 -4.28 10.34 -4.67
C GLU A 166 -4.25 11.88 -4.58
N GLU A 167 -4.35 12.44 -3.38
CA GLU A 167 -4.14 13.87 -3.13
C GLU A 167 -2.74 14.34 -3.57
N GLY A 168 -1.71 13.53 -3.27
CA GLY A 168 -0.33 13.79 -3.68
C GLY A 168 -0.16 13.81 -5.20
N MET A 169 -0.77 12.86 -5.90
CA MET A 169 -0.78 12.77 -7.36
C MET A 169 -1.52 13.94 -8.00
N ARG A 170 -2.75 14.26 -7.54
CA ARG A 170 -3.53 15.41 -8.00
C ARG A 170 -2.78 16.73 -7.78
N THR A 171 -2.17 16.90 -6.61
CA THR A 171 -1.34 18.07 -6.27
C THR A 171 -0.09 18.16 -7.17
N GLY A 172 0.55 17.03 -7.47
CA GLY A 172 1.71 16.96 -8.36
C GLY A 172 1.36 17.31 -9.80
N GLN A 173 0.28 16.73 -10.34
CA GLN A 173 -0.24 17.03 -11.68
C GLN A 173 -0.61 18.51 -11.82
N TYR A 174 -1.35 19.07 -10.86
CA TYR A 174 -1.73 20.48 -10.86
C TYR A 174 -0.50 21.41 -10.87
N LYS A 175 0.48 21.15 -9.99
CA LYS A 175 1.75 21.92 -9.96
C LYS A 175 2.54 21.78 -11.27
N GLY A 176 2.58 20.59 -11.85
CA GLY A 176 3.23 20.34 -13.14
C GLY A 176 2.57 21.10 -14.29
N ARG A 177 1.24 21.09 -14.38
CA ARG A 177 0.47 21.86 -15.38
C ARG A 177 0.73 23.36 -15.23
N GLN A 178 0.56 23.90 -14.02
CA GLN A 178 0.81 25.32 -13.71
C GLN A 178 2.25 25.73 -14.02
N GLN A 179 3.25 24.90 -13.71
CA GLN A 179 4.66 25.22 -13.99
C GLN A 179 4.98 25.21 -15.50
N LYS A 180 4.39 24.30 -16.28
CA LYS A 180 4.48 24.30 -17.75
C LYS A 180 3.79 25.53 -18.35
N ALA A 181 2.55 25.83 -17.93
CA ALA A 181 1.81 27.01 -18.37
C ALA A 181 2.55 28.32 -18.07
N TYR A 182 3.11 28.45 -16.85
CA TYR A 182 3.96 29.59 -16.46
C TYR A 182 5.21 29.75 -17.34
N GLN A 183 5.88 28.64 -17.70
CA GLN A 183 7.04 28.68 -18.60
C GLN A 183 6.64 29.04 -20.04
N ALA A 184 5.55 28.48 -20.56
CA ALA A 184 5.01 28.79 -21.87
C ALA A 184 4.58 30.27 -21.97
N ALA A 185 3.82 30.76 -20.99
CA ALA A 185 3.42 32.16 -20.87
C ALA A 185 4.63 33.11 -20.87
N ARG A 186 5.70 32.77 -20.12
CA ARG A 186 6.93 33.56 -20.10
C ARG A 186 7.63 33.63 -21.46
N ASN A 187 7.59 32.54 -22.22
CA ASN A 187 8.22 32.46 -23.54
C ASN A 187 7.40 33.18 -24.61
N LEU A 188 6.06 33.08 -24.57
CA LEU A 188 5.15 33.84 -25.44
C LEU A 188 5.24 35.34 -25.15
N TYR A 189 5.24 35.74 -23.87
CA TYR A 189 5.39 37.14 -23.48
C TYR A 189 6.72 37.74 -23.97
N ARG A 190 7.83 36.99 -23.87
CA ARG A 190 9.14 37.38 -24.43
C ARG A 190 9.15 37.54 -25.96
N ARG A 191 8.19 36.92 -26.66
CA ARG A 191 8.00 37.05 -28.12
C ARG A 191 7.02 38.16 -28.50
N GLY A 192 6.54 38.95 -27.53
CA GLY A 192 5.68 40.13 -27.77
C GLY A 192 4.17 39.85 -27.75
N PHE A 193 3.72 38.64 -27.41
CA PHE A 193 2.29 38.34 -27.29
C PHE A 193 1.66 39.08 -26.10
N SER A 194 0.43 39.56 -26.25
CA SER A 194 -0.27 40.25 -25.16
C SER A 194 -0.73 39.28 -24.07
N ILE A 195 -1.03 39.80 -22.88
CA ILE A 195 -1.56 38.99 -21.76
C ILE A 195 -2.85 38.26 -22.17
N LYS A 196 -3.69 38.92 -22.97
CA LYS A 196 -4.96 38.37 -23.48
C LYS A 196 -4.75 37.22 -24.46
N ASP A 197 -3.81 37.38 -25.40
CA ASP A 197 -3.47 36.31 -26.35
C ASP A 197 -2.87 35.10 -25.63
N ILE A 198 -2.01 35.34 -24.63
CA ILE A 198 -1.39 34.28 -23.82
C ILE A 198 -2.42 33.53 -22.98
N ALA A 199 -3.40 34.24 -22.40
CA ALA A 199 -4.51 33.64 -21.67
C ALA A 199 -5.35 32.74 -22.58
N GLY A 200 -5.68 33.22 -23.79
CA GLY A 200 -6.39 32.44 -24.81
C GLY A 200 -5.60 31.20 -25.28
N ILE A 201 -4.31 31.35 -25.60
CA ILE A 201 -3.43 30.25 -26.06
C ILE A 201 -3.23 29.16 -25.00
N LEU A 202 -3.27 29.51 -23.71
CA LEU A 202 -3.03 28.57 -22.61
C LEU A 202 -4.30 28.06 -21.94
N GLU A 203 -5.48 28.55 -22.35
CA GLU A 203 -6.78 28.28 -21.71
C GLU A 203 -6.76 28.60 -20.20
N GLU A 204 -6.10 29.71 -19.82
CA GLU A 204 -5.95 30.18 -18.43
C GLU A 204 -6.61 31.56 -18.26
N ASP A 205 -7.07 31.89 -17.04
CA ASP A 205 -7.70 33.19 -16.75
C ASP A 205 -6.69 34.35 -16.94
N GLU A 206 -7.10 35.42 -17.63
CA GLU A 206 -6.28 36.63 -17.85
C GLU A 206 -5.67 37.19 -16.54
N LYS A 207 -6.38 37.08 -15.41
CA LYS A 207 -5.90 37.49 -14.07
C LYS A 207 -4.75 36.61 -13.57
N ILE A 208 -4.77 35.31 -13.88
CA ILE A 208 -3.68 34.37 -13.52
C ILE A 208 -2.43 34.73 -14.33
N VAL A 209 -2.58 34.95 -15.64
CA VAL A 209 -1.47 35.35 -16.53
C VAL A 209 -0.93 36.73 -16.14
N ALA A 210 -1.79 37.70 -15.83
CA ALA A 210 -1.39 39.02 -15.34
C ALA A 210 -0.65 38.94 -13.98
N ALA A 211 -1.06 38.04 -13.08
CA ALA A 211 -0.37 37.81 -11.81
C ALA A 211 1.01 37.14 -11.99
N TRP A 212 1.19 36.32 -13.02
CA TRP A 212 2.51 35.81 -13.41
C TRP A 212 3.40 36.91 -13.99
N PHE A 213 2.82 37.79 -14.82
CA PHE A 213 3.52 38.91 -15.43
C PHE A 213 4.08 39.90 -14.39
N LYS A 214 3.26 40.32 -13.41
CA LYS A 214 3.72 41.18 -12.28
C LYS A 214 4.89 40.57 -11.50
N LYS A 215 4.98 39.24 -11.40
CA LYS A 215 6.10 38.50 -10.77
C LYS A 215 7.36 38.40 -11.63
N TRP A 216 7.28 38.70 -12.93
CA TRP A 216 8.45 38.78 -13.82
C TRP A 216 9.03 40.20 -13.87
N GLU A 217 8.19 41.22 -13.89
CA GLU A 217 8.63 42.63 -13.88
C GLU A 217 9.33 43.01 -12.58
N THR A 218 8.76 42.64 -11.44
CA THR A 218 9.38 42.82 -10.11
C THR A 218 10.74 42.13 -9.97
N LYS A 219 11.06 41.15 -10.82
CA LYS A 219 12.37 40.47 -10.88
C LYS A 219 13.34 41.04 -11.92
N LYS A 220 12.96 42.08 -12.66
CA LYS A 220 13.86 42.83 -13.57
C LYS A 220 14.48 44.07 -12.91
N GLY A 221 13.91 44.55 -11.80
CA GLY A 221 14.37 45.73 -11.06
C GLY A 221 14.98 45.40 -9.69
N SER A 222 15.68 44.26 -9.58
CA SER A 222 16.36 43.78 -8.36
C SER A 222 17.71 43.18 -8.72
#